data_AF-A0ABD1J9F9-F1
#
_entry.id   AF-A0ABD1J9F9-F1
#
_cell.length_a   1.000
_cell.length_b   1.000
_cell.length_c   1.000
_cell.angle_alpha   90.00
_cell.angle_beta   90.00
_cell.angle_gamma   90.00
#
_symmetry.space_group_name_H-M   'P 1'
#
loop_
_entity.id
_entity.type
_entity.pdbx_description
1 polymer ?
#
loop_
_entity_poly.entity_id
_entity_poly.type
_entity_poly.pdbx_seq_one_letter_code
_entity_poly.pdbx_strand_id
1 'polypeptide(L)'
;MAFRRRNKSYAFFSQEFLIQNHADIVFSLVIFILIGLMFEATAKTAIVFIQPQYNISTLSSEGEVTLYHYGWKDWATILFYLFITIILHAVVQEYVLDKVNRRLHLSKSKNTKFNESGQLCVFYLVSSIWSLYVVCTEGYLLHPSSLWENYPHLHLRFQVKFFYLTQLAYWLHAIPELYFQKVRKEEIPRQLQYIALYLLHIMAAYLLNLTRVGLVLLFLQYVSELGFHISRLFYFTDENHHKMFDLWAVGFVCTRMVTLTLMFLAVGFGLSRAEDQNLDWEAGNFNTVFIRMTVLFLVCFTQSWLLWKFIRFQLRRWREFRLEQAARKRAAAKQNPSRSLKRDSVGHHENGLVKAENGTSPRLKKIKST
;
A
#
# COMPACT_ATOMS: atom_id res chain seq x y z
N MET A 1 -11.15 -30.62 -23.55
CA MET A 1 -12.38 -30.83 -22.75
C MET A 1 -12.61 -29.62 -21.89
N ALA A 2 -13.59 -28.78 -22.25
CA ALA A 2 -13.97 -27.61 -21.47
C ALA A 2 -14.65 -28.07 -20.16
N PHE A 3 -14.05 -27.74 -19.01
CA PHE A 3 -14.70 -27.90 -17.72
C PHE A 3 -15.89 -26.91 -17.69
N ARG A 4 -17.07 -27.41 -18.09
CA ARG A 4 -18.35 -26.75 -17.87
C ARG A 4 -18.48 -26.58 -16.35
N ARG A 5 -18.28 -25.36 -15.83
CA ARG A 5 -18.61 -25.02 -14.43
C ARG A 5 -20.08 -25.41 -14.26
N ARG A 6 -20.34 -26.50 -13.56
CA ARG A 6 -21.69 -26.90 -13.17
C ARG A 6 -22.20 -25.77 -12.28
N ASN A 7 -23.19 -25.00 -12.74
CA ASN A 7 -23.88 -23.99 -11.93
C ASN A 7 -24.46 -24.72 -10.72
N LYS A 8 -23.74 -24.70 -9.60
CA LYS A 8 -24.28 -25.15 -8.33
C LYS A 8 -25.31 -24.11 -7.93
N SER A 9 -26.59 -24.46 -8.05
CA SER A 9 -27.66 -23.66 -7.46
C SER A 9 -27.54 -23.79 -5.95
N TYR A 10 -27.08 -22.72 -5.29
CA TYR A 10 -27.09 -22.66 -3.84
C TYR A 10 -28.49 -22.31 -3.36
N ALA A 11 -28.90 -22.85 -2.22
CA ALA A 11 -30.17 -22.46 -1.62
C ALA A 11 -30.15 -20.95 -1.33
N PHE A 12 -31.27 -20.27 -1.61
CA PHE A 12 -31.46 -18.87 -1.25
C PHE A 12 -31.19 -18.69 0.25
N PHE A 13 -30.46 -17.62 0.61
CA PHE A 13 -29.98 -17.32 1.97
C PHE A 13 -28.93 -18.27 2.58
N SER A 14 -28.40 -19.24 1.84
CA SER A 14 -27.23 -19.97 2.32
C SER A 14 -25.99 -19.06 2.37
N GLN A 15 -25.04 -19.38 3.26
CA GLN A 15 -23.76 -18.68 3.35
C GLN A 15 -23.04 -18.62 2.00
N GLU A 16 -23.08 -19.71 1.23
CA GLU A 16 -22.45 -19.78 -0.08
C GLU A 16 -23.16 -18.90 -1.12
N PHE A 17 -24.50 -18.79 -1.05
CA PHE A 17 -25.26 -17.87 -1.89
C PHE A 17 -24.89 -16.41 -1.62
N LEU A 18 -24.84 -16.02 -0.34
CA LEU A 18 -24.46 -14.65 0.06
C LEU A 18 -23.05 -14.30 -0.42
N ILE A 19 -22.08 -15.20 -0.21
CA ILE A 19 -20.69 -14.96 -0.62
C ILE A 19 -20.57 -14.85 -2.15
N GLN A 20 -21.33 -15.62 -2.92
CA GLN A 20 -21.23 -15.57 -4.39
C GLN A 20 -21.91 -14.34 -5.00
N ASN A 21 -23.02 -13.89 -4.41
CA ASN A 21 -23.83 -12.80 -4.95
C ASN A 21 -23.67 -11.49 -4.16
N HIS A 22 -22.67 -11.39 -3.28
CA HIS A 22 -22.49 -10.23 -2.40
C HIS A 22 -22.44 -8.91 -3.17
N ALA A 23 -21.74 -8.87 -4.31
CA ALA A 23 -21.65 -7.69 -5.16
C ALA A 23 -23.02 -7.27 -5.70
N ASP A 24 -23.83 -8.21 -6.19
CA ASP A 24 -25.18 -7.94 -6.74
C ASP A 24 -26.17 -7.52 -5.65
N ILE A 25 -26.09 -8.15 -4.46
CA ILE A 25 -26.92 -7.79 -3.31
C ILE A 25 -26.60 -6.36 -2.87
N VAL A 26 -25.32 -6.03 -2.72
CA VAL A 26 -24.87 -4.70 -2.30
C VAL A 26 -25.17 -3.66 -3.39
N PHE A 27 -25.02 -4.02 -4.67
CA PHE A 27 -25.43 -3.19 -5.80
C PHE A 27 -26.92 -2.85 -5.75
N SER A 28 -27.77 -3.85 -5.44
CA SER A 28 -29.21 -3.63 -5.27
C SER A 28 -29.52 -2.63 -4.14
N LEU A 29 -28.78 -2.67 -3.03
CA LEU A 29 -28.90 -1.68 -1.94
C LEU A 29 -28.49 -0.28 -2.37
N VAL A 30 -27.42 -0.15 -3.15
CA VAL A 30 -26.98 1.14 -3.70
C VAL A 30 -28.05 1.70 -4.64
N ILE A 31 -28.57 0.89 -5.57
CA ILE A 31 -29.64 1.30 -6.49
C ILE A 31 -30.90 1.71 -5.71
N PHE A 32 -31.25 1.00 -4.64
CA PHE A 32 -32.38 1.39 -3.79
C PHE A 32 -32.21 2.79 -3.19
N ILE A 33 -31.01 3.12 -2.68
CA ILE A 33 -30.70 4.46 -2.17
C ILE A 33 -30.76 5.51 -3.29
N LEU A 34 -30.24 5.19 -4.48
CA LEU A 34 -30.27 6.09 -5.64
C LEU A 34 -31.69 6.34 -6.15
N ILE A 35 -32.56 5.33 -6.18
CA ILE A 35 -33.99 5.49 -6.49
C ILE A 35 -34.66 6.41 -5.47
N GLY A 36 -34.23 6.35 -4.20
CA GLY A 36 -34.67 7.29 -3.16
C GLY A 36 -34.44 8.76 -3.50
N LEU A 37 -33.51 9.11 -4.39
CA LEU A 37 -33.34 10.48 -4.88
C LEU A 37 -34.44 10.93 -5.85
N MET A 38 -35.15 9.99 -6.49
CA MET A 38 -36.15 10.31 -7.51
C MET A 38 -37.47 10.82 -6.92
N PHE A 39 -37.71 10.61 -5.63
CA PHE A 39 -38.92 11.05 -4.94
C PHE A 39 -38.61 12.12 -3.90
N GLU A 40 -39.34 13.23 -3.93
CA GLU A 40 -39.14 14.37 -3.04
C GLU A 40 -39.17 14.00 -1.54
N ALA A 41 -40.07 13.07 -1.18
CA ALA A 41 -40.22 12.59 0.20
C ALA A 41 -38.98 11.83 0.71
N THR A 42 -38.31 11.07 -0.16
CA THR A 42 -37.15 10.23 0.23
C THR A 42 -35.81 10.88 -0.09
N ALA A 43 -35.78 11.88 -0.97
CA ALA A 43 -34.56 12.53 -1.43
C ALA A 43 -33.74 13.12 -0.28
N LYS A 44 -34.40 13.76 0.70
CA LYS A 44 -33.73 14.34 1.88
C LYS A 44 -32.95 13.30 2.67
N THR A 45 -33.47 12.07 2.78
CA THR A 45 -32.80 10.96 3.47
C THR A 45 -31.71 10.35 2.61
N ALA A 46 -31.95 10.15 1.31
CA ALA A 46 -30.97 9.59 0.39
C ALA A 46 -29.71 10.47 0.25
N ILE A 47 -29.86 11.80 0.24
CA ILE A 47 -28.73 12.75 0.15
C ILE A 47 -27.75 12.59 1.31
N VAL A 48 -28.23 12.24 2.51
CA VAL A 48 -27.38 12.01 3.70
C VAL A 48 -26.33 10.91 3.46
N PHE A 49 -26.68 9.91 2.66
CA PHE A 49 -25.80 8.80 2.30
C PHE A 49 -24.80 9.18 1.19
N ILE A 50 -25.16 10.09 0.28
CA ILE A 50 -24.40 10.28 -0.96
C ILE A 50 -23.38 11.42 -0.86
N GLN A 51 -23.76 12.53 -0.22
CA GLN A 51 -22.94 13.73 -0.18
C GLN A 51 -22.26 13.92 1.19
N PRO A 52 -21.06 14.55 1.25
CA PRO A 52 -20.50 15.02 2.50
C PRO A 52 -21.45 15.98 3.22
N GLN A 53 -21.63 15.78 4.53
CA GLN A 53 -22.61 16.52 5.33
C GLN A 53 -22.00 17.79 5.95
N TYR A 54 -22.81 18.63 6.61
CA TYR A 54 -22.35 19.84 7.33
C TYR A 54 -21.67 20.87 6.42
N ASN A 55 -22.28 21.17 5.27
CA ASN A 55 -21.83 22.25 4.40
C ASN A 55 -22.16 23.63 5.00
N ILE A 56 -21.21 24.56 4.90
CA ILE A 56 -21.35 25.96 5.27
C ILE A 56 -20.92 26.78 4.07
N SER A 57 -21.80 27.66 3.62
CA SER A 57 -21.49 28.64 2.58
C SER A 57 -20.90 29.89 3.20
N THR A 58 -19.71 30.27 2.74
CA THR A 58 -19.03 31.49 3.16
C THR A 58 -18.80 32.39 1.95
N LEU A 59 -19.07 33.68 2.09
CA LEU A 59 -18.80 34.67 1.04
C LEU A 59 -17.31 35.02 1.07
N SER A 60 -16.60 34.69 -0.02
CA SER A 60 -15.22 35.10 -0.26
C SER A 60 -15.17 36.22 -1.30
N SER A 61 -14.04 36.90 -1.41
CA SER A 61 -13.77 37.93 -2.42
C SER A 61 -13.88 37.41 -3.87
N GLU A 62 -13.79 36.10 -4.07
CA GLU A 62 -13.91 35.44 -5.38
C GLU A 62 -15.27 34.74 -5.59
N GLY A 63 -16.22 34.88 -4.66
CA GLY A 63 -17.55 34.28 -4.72
C GLY A 63 -17.91 33.42 -3.51
N GLU A 64 -19.03 32.71 -3.60
CA GLU A 64 -19.50 31.79 -2.55
C GLU A 64 -18.63 30.53 -2.53
N VAL A 65 -17.98 30.27 -1.37
CA VAL A 65 -17.17 29.08 -1.13
C VAL A 65 -17.89 28.19 -0.13
N THR A 66 -18.17 26.95 -0.54
CA THR A 66 -18.75 25.92 0.31
C THR A 66 -17.65 25.13 1.04
N LEU A 67 -17.69 25.16 2.37
CA LEU A 67 -16.78 24.44 3.26
C LEU A 67 -17.57 23.42 4.10
N TYR A 68 -16.87 22.49 4.74
CA TYR A 68 -17.49 21.38 5.47
C TYR A 68 -16.82 21.14 6.82
N HIS A 69 -17.62 20.82 7.84
CA HIS A 69 -17.12 20.31 9.13
C HIS A 69 -17.32 18.81 9.24
N TYR A 70 -16.56 18.13 10.10
CA TYR A 70 -16.87 16.73 10.41
C TYR A 70 -18.12 16.64 11.29
N GLY A 71 -18.81 15.49 11.24
CA GLY A 71 -19.87 15.21 12.21
C GLY A 71 -20.47 13.82 12.08
N TRP A 72 -21.36 13.46 13.00
CA TRP A 72 -21.88 12.10 13.13
C TRP A 72 -22.61 11.59 11.89
N LYS A 73 -23.26 12.46 11.10
CA LYS A 73 -23.93 12.07 9.85
C LYS A 73 -22.96 11.56 8.78
N ASP A 74 -21.66 11.85 8.91
CA ASP A 74 -20.65 11.33 8.01
C ASP A 74 -20.60 9.79 8.01
N TRP A 75 -21.05 9.13 9.09
CA TRP A 75 -21.16 7.66 9.14
C TRP A 75 -22.11 7.09 8.09
N ALA A 76 -23.21 7.80 7.78
CA ALA A 76 -24.12 7.38 6.72
C ALA A 76 -23.44 7.48 5.36
N THR A 77 -22.67 8.54 5.12
CA THR A 77 -21.86 8.70 3.92
C THR A 77 -20.79 7.61 3.81
N ILE A 78 -20.05 7.36 4.89
CA ILE A 78 -19.04 6.28 4.95
C ILE A 78 -19.68 4.91 4.64
N LEU A 79 -20.88 4.62 5.18
CA LEU A 79 -21.59 3.37 4.92
C LEU A 79 -21.98 3.22 3.44
N PHE A 80 -22.45 4.29 2.81
CA PHE A 80 -22.77 4.27 1.38
C PHE A 80 -21.54 3.99 0.52
N TYR A 81 -20.43 4.71 0.76
CA TYR A 81 -19.19 4.48 0.01
C TYR A 81 -18.52 3.14 0.36
N LEU A 82 -18.82 2.55 1.52
CA LEU A 82 -18.42 1.18 1.85
C LEU A 82 -19.10 0.20 0.87
N PHE A 83 -20.40 0.36 0.62
CA PHE A 83 -21.11 -0.45 -0.37
C PHE A 83 -20.54 -0.28 -1.79
N ILE A 84 -20.27 0.97 -2.19
CA ILE A 84 -19.61 1.25 -3.47
C ILE A 84 -18.25 0.54 -3.53
N THR A 85 -17.47 0.57 -2.44
CA THR A 85 -16.16 -0.07 -2.41
C THR A 85 -16.24 -1.59 -2.51
N ILE A 86 -17.25 -2.24 -1.90
CA ILE A 86 -17.49 -3.69 -2.07
C ILE A 86 -17.73 -4.02 -3.54
N ILE A 87 -18.57 -3.24 -4.24
CA ILE A 87 -18.84 -3.43 -5.66
C ILE A 87 -17.57 -3.25 -6.49
N LEU A 88 -16.81 -2.17 -6.24
CA LEU A 88 -15.55 -1.91 -6.93
C LEU A 88 -14.52 -3.03 -6.70
N HIS A 89 -14.43 -3.56 -5.47
CA HIS A 89 -13.57 -4.69 -5.14
C HIS A 89 -13.90 -5.91 -6.01
N ALA A 90 -15.18 -6.27 -6.08
CA ALA A 90 -15.66 -7.39 -6.88
C ALA A 90 -15.38 -7.19 -8.37
N VAL A 91 -15.62 -5.98 -8.89
CA VAL A 91 -15.33 -5.62 -10.28
C VAL A 91 -13.83 -5.75 -10.60
N VAL A 92 -12.96 -5.21 -9.75
CA VAL A 92 -11.50 -5.34 -9.91
C VAL A 92 -11.09 -6.82 -9.86
N GLN A 93 -11.68 -7.59 -8.95
CA GLN A 93 -11.39 -9.03 -8.82
C GLN A 93 -11.74 -9.77 -10.11
N GLU A 94 -12.97 -9.63 -10.58
CA GLU A 94 -13.49 -10.40 -11.72
C GLU A 94 -12.88 -9.95 -13.07
N TYR A 95 -12.85 -8.64 -13.31
CA TYR A 95 -12.52 -8.08 -14.62
C TYR A 95 -11.04 -7.82 -14.82
N VAL A 96 -10.26 -7.68 -13.74
CA VAL A 96 -8.81 -7.43 -13.82
C VAL A 96 -8.04 -8.64 -13.31
N LEU A 97 -8.12 -8.94 -12.02
CA LEU A 97 -7.22 -9.90 -11.38
C LEU A 97 -7.45 -11.33 -11.85
N ASP A 98 -8.69 -11.79 -11.92
CA ASP A 98 -9.02 -13.13 -12.41
C ASP A 98 -8.65 -13.31 -13.89
N LYS A 99 -8.73 -12.26 -14.71
CA LYS A 99 -8.24 -12.30 -16.10
C LYS A 99 -6.72 -12.47 -16.15
N VAL A 100 -5.97 -11.76 -15.31
CA VAL A 100 -4.51 -11.87 -15.24
C VAL A 100 -4.09 -13.23 -14.69
N ASN A 101 -4.71 -13.72 -13.62
CA ASN A 101 -4.41 -15.02 -13.03
C ASN A 101 -4.61 -16.19 -13.99
N ARG A 102 -5.66 -16.12 -14.83
CA ARG A 102 -5.90 -17.13 -15.88
C ARG A 102 -4.76 -17.20 -16.91
N ARG A 103 -3.99 -16.12 -17.09
CA ARG A 103 -2.82 -16.07 -17.99
C ARG A 103 -1.53 -16.50 -17.30
N LEU A 104 -1.37 -16.18 -16.02
CA LEU A 104 -0.11 -16.42 -15.29
C LEU A 104 0.04 -17.84 -14.73
N HIS A 105 -1.02 -18.65 -14.72
CA HIS A 105 -1.00 -20.06 -14.25
C HIS A 105 -0.31 -20.26 -12.88
N LEU A 106 -0.51 -19.32 -11.95
CA LEU A 106 0.11 -19.34 -10.63
C LEU A 106 -0.42 -20.49 -9.76
N SER A 107 0.43 -21.01 -8.87
CA SER A 107 0.00 -21.97 -7.84
C SER A 107 -1.08 -21.36 -6.93
N LYS A 108 -1.91 -22.20 -6.31
CA LYS A 108 -3.03 -21.74 -5.44
C LYS A 108 -2.56 -20.74 -4.37
N SER A 109 -1.42 -21.00 -3.73
CA SER A 109 -0.87 -20.10 -2.70
C SER A 109 -0.31 -18.80 -3.27
N LYS A 110 0.37 -18.84 -4.43
CA LYS A 110 0.84 -17.62 -5.12
C LYS A 110 -0.34 -16.78 -5.61
N ASN A 111 -1.39 -17.41 -6.14
CA ASN A 111 -2.59 -16.75 -6.64
C ASN A 111 -3.34 -15.97 -5.54
N THR A 112 -3.58 -16.56 -4.35
CA THR A 112 -4.21 -15.81 -3.23
C THR A 112 -3.42 -14.56 -2.85
N LYS A 113 -2.09 -14.68 -2.78
CA LYS A 113 -1.19 -13.54 -2.48
C LYS A 113 -1.13 -12.51 -3.60
N PHE A 114 -1.25 -12.96 -4.85
CA PHE A 114 -1.32 -12.10 -6.02
C PHE A 114 -2.61 -11.27 -6.00
N ASN A 115 -3.75 -11.90 -5.68
CA ASN A 115 -5.03 -11.21 -5.55
C ASN A 115 -5.03 -10.15 -4.44
N GLU A 116 -4.58 -10.51 -3.24
CA GLU A 116 -4.42 -9.56 -2.12
C GLU A 116 -3.56 -8.37 -2.55
N SER A 117 -2.42 -8.64 -3.19
CA SER A 117 -1.51 -7.59 -3.65
C SER A 117 -2.07 -6.77 -4.81
N GLY A 118 -2.87 -7.39 -5.68
CA GLY A 118 -3.50 -6.76 -6.84
C GLY A 118 -4.58 -5.77 -6.42
N GLN A 119 -5.46 -6.17 -5.51
CA GLN A 119 -6.49 -5.30 -4.94
C GLN A 119 -5.86 -4.08 -4.26
N LEU A 120 -4.89 -4.32 -3.37
CA LEU A 120 -4.17 -3.24 -2.69
C LEU A 120 -3.39 -2.35 -3.66
N CYS A 121 -2.81 -2.90 -4.72
CA CYS A 121 -2.12 -2.10 -5.75
C CYS A 121 -3.08 -1.13 -6.45
N VAL A 122 -4.27 -1.58 -6.83
CA VAL A 122 -5.28 -0.73 -7.48
C VAL A 122 -5.73 0.37 -6.52
N PHE A 123 -6.05 0.02 -5.28
CA PHE A 123 -6.42 0.99 -4.25
C PHE A 123 -5.32 2.04 -4.02
N TYR A 124 -4.10 1.61 -3.74
CA TYR A 124 -3.01 2.54 -3.46
C TYR A 124 -2.67 3.42 -4.66
N LEU A 125 -2.79 2.91 -5.89
CA LEU A 125 -2.59 3.72 -7.09
C LEU A 125 -3.61 4.86 -7.15
N VAL A 126 -4.90 4.53 -7.06
CA VAL A 126 -5.98 5.52 -7.13
C VAL A 126 -5.89 6.50 -5.97
N SER A 127 -5.70 6.02 -4.74
CA SER A 127 -5.61 6.86 -3.54
C SER A 127 -4.35 7.72 -3.50
N SER A 128 -3.21 7.25 -4.02
CA SER A 128 -2.00 8.07 -4.17
C SER A 128 -2.17 9.18 -5.19
N ILE A 129 -2.79 8.91 -6.34
CA ILE A 129 -3.06 9.94 -7.36
C ILE A 129 -4.03 10.97 -6.81
N TRP A 130 -5.11 10.52 -6.16
CA TRP A 130 -6.12 11.43 -5.60
C TRP A 130 -5.54 12.26 -4.45
N SER A 131 -4.83 11.65 -3.51
CA SER A 131 -4.19 12.42 -2.42
C SER A 131 -3.15 13.40 -2.96
N LEU A 132 -2.34 13.03 -3.96
CA LEU A 132 -1.42 13.96 -4.62
C LEU A 132 -2.17 15.16 -5.23
N TYR A 133 -3.27 14.91 -5.94
CA TYR A 133 -4.12 15.97 -6.50
C TYR A 133 -4.63 16.92 -5.41
N VAL A 134 -5.15 16.40 -4.30
CA VAL A 134 -5.61 17.23 -3.18
C VAL A 134 -4.46 18.00 -2.54
N VAL A 135 -3.32 17.34 -2.28
CA VAL A 135 -2.13 17.98 -1.73
C VAL A 135 -1.65 19.15 -2.60
N CYS A 136 -1.62 18.97 -3.93
CA CYS A 136 -1.20 19.98 -4.87
C CYS A 136 -2.19 21.14 -4.97
N THR A 137 -3.49 20.85 -5.05
CA THR A 137 -4.54 21.88 -5.17
C THR A 137 -4.69 22.71 -3.90
N GLU A 138 -4.43 22.14 -2.72
CA GLU A 138 -4.43 22.87 -1.45
C GLU A 138 -3.07 23.55 -1.14
N GLY A 139 -2.04 23.31 -1.94
CA GLY A 139 -0.72 23.94 -1.77
C GLY A 139 0.12 23.43 -0.58
N TYR A 140 -0.22 22.28 0.01
CA TYR A 140 0.41 21.79 1.25
C TYR A 140 1.91 21.47 1.13
N LEU A 141 2.42 21.17 -0.08
CA LEU A 141 3.86 20.88 -0.29
C LEU A 141 4.71 22.14 -0.43
N LEU A 142 4.12 23.25 -0.91
CA LEU A 142 4.85 24.48 -1.18
C LEU A 142 5.10 25.28 0.09
N HIS A 143 4.19 25.17 1.06
CA HIS A 143 4.28 25.85 2.35
C HIS A 143 4.15 24.84 3.49
N PRO A 144 5.23 24.14 3.89
CA PRO A 144 5.16 23.10 4.92
C PRO A 144 4.58 23.57 6.26
N SER A 145 4.73 24.85 6.60
CA SER A 145 4.17 25.41 7.83
C SER A 145 2.64 25.49 7.83
N SER A 146 2.01 25.57 6.65
CA SER A 146 0.55 25.52 6.49
C SER A 146 -0.08 24.23 7.05
N LEU A 147 0.73 23.18 7.26
CA LEU A 147 0.29 21.92 7.85
C LEU A 147 -0.15 22.07 9.32
N TRP A 148 0.39 23.04 10.06
CA TRP A 148 0.06 23.27 11.48
C TRP A 148 -0.35 24.72 11.79
N GLU A 149 -0.01 25.67 10.93
CA GLU A 149 -0.46 27.06 11.07
C GLU A 149 -1.99 27.15 11.03
N ASN A 150 -2.55 28.04 11.86
CA ASN A 150 -3.99 28.27 11.99
C ASN A 150 -4.78 26.99 12.36
N TYR A 151 -4.13 26.04 13.05
CA TYR A 151 -4.83 24.95 13.70
C TYR A 151 -5.74 25.52 14.82
N PRO A 152 -6.99 25.03 14.98
CA PRO A 152 -7.60 23.88 14.30
C PRO A 152 -8.17 24.18 12.90
N HIS A 153 -7.98 23.22 11.97
CA HIS A 153 -8.51 23.32 10.60
C HIS A 153 -9.95 22.82 10.50
N LEU A 154 -10.88 23.57 11.08
CA LEU A 154 -12.29 23.15 11.19
C LEU A 154 -13.02 23.04 9.84
N HIS A 155 -12.68 23.94 8.91
CA HIS A 155 -13.37 24.07 7.64
C HIS A 155 -12.60 23.33 6.54
N LEU A 156 -13.19 22.25 6.04
CA LEU A 156 -12.61 21.40 5.00
C LEU A 156 -13.25 21.72 3.65
N ARG A 157 -12.44 21.83 2.59
CA ARG A 157 -12.97 21.79 1.23
C ARG A 157 -13.56 20.42 0.94
N PHE A 158 -14.54 20.38 0.03
CA PHE A 158 -15.21 19.14 -0.39
C PHE A 158 -14.22 17.99 -0.65
N GLN A 159 -13.18 18.25 -1.44
CA GLN A 159 -12.22 17.22 -1.83
C GLN A 159 -11.44 16.61 -0.65
N VAL A 160 -11.09 17.41 0.36
CA VAL A 160 -10.38 16.95 1.57
C VAL A 160 -11.32 16.07 2.39
N LYS A 161 -12.52 16.58 2.68
CA LYS A 161 -13.51 15.82 3.46
C LYS A 161 -13.87 14.51 2.76
N PHE A 162 -14.21 14.60 1.49
CA PHE A 162 -14.63 13.46 0.69
C PHE A 162 -13.53 12.40 0.56
N PHE A 163 -12.27 12.81 0.44
CA PHE A 163 -11.13 11.90 0.48
C PHE A 163 -11.10 11.10 1.78
N TYR A 164 -11.18 11.76 2.95
CA TYR A 164 -11.17 11.11 4.26
C TYR A 164 -12.33 10.11 4.43
N LEU A 165 -13.55 10.52 4.09
CA LEU A 165 -14.72 9.63 4.19
C LEU A 165 -14.57 8.39 3.32
N THR A 166 -14.02 8.56 2.11
CA THR A 166 -13.78 7.44 1.19
C THR A 166 -12.65 6.52 1.68
N GLN A 167 -11.59 7.08 2.28
CA GLN A 167 -10.53 6.24 2.87
C GLN A 167 -11.07 5.42 4.05
N LEU A 168 -11.90 6.00 4.92
CA LEU A 168 -12.56 5.27 5.99
C LEU A 168 -13.48 4.17 5.46
N ALA A 169 -14.29 4.50 4.45
CA ALA A 169 -15.16 3.54 3.78
C ALA A 169 -14.37 2.36 3.20
N TYR A 170 -13.23 2.62 2.56
CA TYR A 170 -12.35 1.57 2.06
C TYR A 170 -11.81 0.70 3.20
N TRP A 171 -11.23 1.26 4.25
CA TRP A 171 -10.68 0.41 5.30
C TRP A 171 -11.75 -0.37 6.07
N LEU A 172 -12.98 0.15 6.14
CA LEU A 172 -14.13 -0.59 6.68
C LEU A 172 -14.63 -1.70 5.74
N HIS A 173 -14.62 -1.49 4.40
CA HIS A 173 -15.00 -2.54 3.44
C HIS A 173 -14.13 -3.79 3.57
N ALA A 174 -12.86 -3.62 3.95
CA ALA A 174 -11.92 -4.71 4.07
C ALA A 174 -12.34 -5.73 5.14
N ILE A 175 -13.18 -5.35 6.12
CA ILE A 175 -13.66 -6.24 7.19
C ILE A 175 -14.63 -7.30 6.66
N PRO A 176 -15.78 -6.97 6.04
CA PRO A 176 -16.65 -7.97 5.43
C PRO A 176 -15.96 -8.70 4.28
N GLU A 177 -14.99 -8.07 3.59
CA GLU A 177 -14.22 -8.74 2.55
C GLU A 177 -13.40 -9.94 3.08
N LEU A 178 -12.92 -9.90 4.33
CA LEU A 178 -12.28 -11.06 4.97
C LEU A 178 -13.19 -12.30 4.95
N TYR A 179 -14.50 -12.06 5.13
CA TYR A 179 -15.51 -13.10 5.11
C TYR A 179 -15.84 -13.54 3.68
N PHE A 180 -16.06 -12.59 2.76
CA PHE A 180 -16.38 -12.90 1.35
C PHE A 180 -15.25 -13.67 0.66
N GLN A 181 -13.98 -13.34 0.94
CA GLN A 181 -12.82 -14.05 0.38
C GLN A 181 -12.51 -15.37 1.09
N LYS A 182 -13.22 -15.71 2.17
CA LYS A 182 -12.95 -16.88 3.01
C LYS A 182 -11.49 -16.93 3.46
N VAL A 183 -10.99 -15.80 3.98
CA VAL A 183 -9.62 -15.69 4.49
C VAL A 183 -9.38 -16.74 5.57
N ARG A 184 -8.21 -17.36 5.55
CA ARG A 184 -7.85 -18.40 6.51
C ARG A 184 -7.81 -17.83 7.92
N LYS A 185 -8.31 -18.59 8.91
CA LYS A 185 -8.47 -18.10 10.29
C LYS A 185 -7.15 -17.61 10.91
N GLU A 186 -6.04 -18.23 10.56
CA GLU A 186 -4.70 -17.85 10.99
C GLU A 186 -4.22 -16.50 10.42
N GLU A 187 -4.80 -16.02 9.32
CA GLU A 187 -4.46 -14.74 8.70
C GLU A 187 -5.33 -13.58 9.18
N ILE A 188 -6.54 -13.86 9.67
CA ILE A 188 -7.52 -12.85 10.09
C ILE A 188 -6.93 -11.87 11.13
N PRO A 189 -6.24 -12.31 12.22
CA PRO A 189 -5.71 -11.37 13.20
C PRO A 189 -4.69 -10.39 12.61
N ARG A 190 -3.84 -10.86 11.68
CA ARG A 190 -2.87 -10.02 10.98
C ARG A 190 -3.57 -8.98 10.12
N GLN A 191 -4.61 -9.37 9.39
CA GLN A 191 -5.34 -8.47 8.50
C GLN A 191 -6.18 -7.45 9.29
N LEU A 192 -6.86 -7.89 10.37
CA LEU A 192 -7.58 -6.98 11.27
C LEU A 192 -6.66 -5.97 11.95
N GLN A 193 -5.48 -6.39 12.42
CA GLN A 193 -4.50 -5.45 12.98
C GLN A 193 -4.11 -4.37 11.96
N TYR A 194 -3.89 -4.77 10.71
CA TYR A 194 -3.54 -3.85 9.64
C TYR A 194 -4.68 -2.87 9.31
N ILE A 195 -5.91 -3.38 9.19
CA ILE A 195 -7.11 -2.57 8.96
C ILE A 195 -7.33 -1.58 10.11
N ALA A 196 -7.25 -2.06 11.35
CA ALA A 196 -7.43 -1.23 12.55
C ALA A 196 -6.41 -0.10 12.64
N LEU A 197 -5.15 -0.34 12.25
CA LEU A 197 -4.14 0.71 12.23
C LEU A 197 -4.48 1.83 11.24
N TYR A 198 -4.95 1.51 10.03
CA TYR A 198 -5.38 2.55 9.09
C TYR A 198 -6.59 3.32 9.60
N LEU A 199 -7.63 2.62 10.05
CA LEU A 199 -8.82 3.27 10.62
C LEU A 199 -8.44 4.20 11.77
N LEU A 200 -7.60 3.74 12.70
CA LEU A 200 -7.13 4.54 13.83
C LEU A 200 -6.41 5.82 13.38
N HIS A 201 -5.47 5.74 12.43
CA HIS A 201 -4.70 6.92 12.00
C HIS A 201 -5.55 7.89 11.17
N ILE A 202 -6.43 7.37 10.30
CA ILE A 202 -7.33 8.20 9.49
C ILE A 202 -8.36 8.90 10.39
N MET A 203 -8.99 8.16 11.32
CA MET A 203 -9.92 8.73 12.29
C MET A 203 -9.25 9.72 13.22
N ALA A 204 -8.05 9.43 13.74
CA ALA A 204 -7.34 10.36 14.59
C ALA A 204 -7.03 11.68 13.86
N ALA A 205 -6.56 11.61 12.60
CA ALA A 205 -6.31 12.81 11.82
C ALA A 205 -7.60 13.60 11.52
N TYR A 206 -8.70 12.90 11.23
CA TYR A 206 -9.98 13.52 10.90
C TYR A 206 -10.66 14.16 12.12
N LEU A 207 -10.75 13.43 13.24
CA LEU A 207 -11.46 13.87 14.45
C LEU A 207 -10.68 14.89 15.27
N LEU A 208 -9.34 14.87 15.21
CA LEU A 208 -8.49 15.85 15.91
C LEU A 208 -8.20 17.09 15.06
N ASN A 209 -8.87 17.30 13.92
CA ASN A 209 -8.63 18.40 12.99
C ASN A 209 -7.17 18.49 12.48
N LEU A 210 -6.45 17.38 12.43
CA LEU A 210 -5.08 17.27 11.90
C LEU A 210 -5.09 16.86 10.42
N THR A 211 -6.12 17.28 9.67
CA THR A 211 -6.42 16.78 8.32
C THR A 211 -5.33 17.11 7.31
N ARG A 212 -4.70 18.29 7.41
CA ARG A 212 -3.61 18.69 6.50
C ARG A 212 -2.39 17.79 6.64
N VAL A 213 -1.88 17.63 7.87
CA VAL A 213 -0.77 16.71 8.17
C VAL A 213 -1.15 15.28 7.79
N GLY A 214 -2.32 14.82 8.25
CA GLY A 214 -2.78 13.46 8.01
C GLY A 214 -2.88 13.11 6.53
N LEU A 215 -3.33 14.04 5.68
CA LEU A 215 -3.45 13.83 4.24
C LEU A 215 -2.09 13.67 3.58
N VAL A 216 -1.09 14.49 3.95
CA VAL A 216 0.29 14.33 3.46
C VAL A 216 0.90 13.01 3.95
N LEU A 217 0.69 12.64 5.21
CA LEU A 217 1.18 11.37 5.75
C LEU A 217 0.52 10.16 5.07
N LEU A 218 -0.78 10.23 4.76
CA LEU A 218 -1.49 9.21 4.00
C LEU A 218 -0.96 9.08 2.59
N PHE A 219 -0.72 10.20 1.89
CA PHE A 219 -0.09 10.19 0.56
C PHE A 219 1.25 9.46 0.59
N LEU A 220 2.15 9.85 1.51
CA LEU A 220 3.46 9.23 1.69
C LEU A 220 3.34 7.73 1.98
N GLN A 221 2.45 7.35 2.89
CA GLN A 221 2.18 5.95 3.23
C GLN A 221 1.69 5.17 2.00
N TYR A 222 0.71 5.68 1.26
CA TYR A 222 0.13 4.98 0.11
C TYR A 222 1.11 4.83 -1.05
N VAL A 223 1.96 5.83 -1.33
CA VAL A 223 3.00 5.70 -2.37
C VAL A 223 4.01 4.61 -2.00
N SER A 224 4.42 4.54 -0.73
CA SER A 224 5.33 3.51 -0.23
C SER A 224 4.74 2.10 -0.34
N GLU A 225 3.46 1.92 0.02
CA GLU A 225 2.78 0.62 -0.11
C GLU A 225 2.49 0.26 -1.56
N LEU A 226 2.18 1.23 -2.42
CA LEU A 226 2.03 1.03 -3.86
C LEU A 226 3.32 0.42 -4.45
N GLY A 227 4.48 1.00 -4.12
CA GLY A 227 5.77 0.48 -4.55
C GLY A 227 6.02 -0.97 -4.09
N PHE A 228 5.59 -1.32 -2.87
CA PHE A 228 5.68 -2.69 -2.36
C PHE A 228 4.82 -3.65 -3.18
N HIS A 229 3.55 -3.29 -3.40
CA HIS A 229 2.60 -4.15 -4.09
C HIS A 229 2.92 -4.31 -5.57
N ILE A 230 3.37 -3.26 -6.24
CA ILE A 230 3.92 -3.34 -7.60
C ILE A 230 5.10 -4.32 -7.62
N SER A 231 6.10 -4.13 -6.75
CA SER A 231 7.28 -5.01 -6.70
C SER A 231 6.91 -6.48 -6.48
N ARG A 232 5.92 -6.72 -5.62
CA ARG A 232 5.41 -8.07 -5.31
C ARG A 232 4.66 -8.70 -6.49
N LEU A 233 3.86 -7.94 -7.23
CA LEU A 233 3.15 -8.42 -8.42
C LEU A 233 4.12 -8.79 -9.56
N PHE A 234 5.13 -7.96 -9.80
CA PHE A 234 6.17 -8.25 -10.79
C PHE A 234 6.98 -9.49 -10.41
N TYR A 235 7.33 -9.64 -9.13
CA TYR A 235 8.04 -10.82 -8.65
C TYR A 235 7.25 -12.12 -8.81
N PHE A 236 5.92 -12.08 -8.70
CA PHE A 236 5.09 -13.26 -8.98
C PHE A 236 5.02 -13.61 -10.46
N THR A 237 5.25 -12.64 -11.35
CA THR A 237 5.24 -12.83 -12.80
C THR A 237 6.59 -13.36 -13.29
N ASP A 238 7.68 -12.76 -12.82
CA ASP A 238 9.04 -13.20 -13.11
C ASP A 238 9.96 -12.91 -11.92
N GLU A 239 10.54 -13.97 -11.38
CA GLU A 239 11.37 -13.95 -10.17
C GLU A 239 12.67 -13.17 -10.37
N ASN A 240 13.08 -12.86 -11.61
CA ASN A 240 14.29 -12.07 -11.91
C ASN A 240 14.16 -10.56 -11.55
N HIS A 241 12.97 -10.07 -11.22
CA HIS A 241 12.70 -8.65 -10.92
C HIS A 241 13.13 -8.18 -9.52
N HIS A 242 14.19 -8.77 -8.94
CA HIS A 242 14.67 -8.44 -7.59
C HIS A 242 15.00 -6.95 -7.39
N LYS A 243 15.40 -6.24 -8.45
CA LYS A 243 15.75 -4.81 -8.40
C LYS A 243 14.58 -3.92 -7.97
N MET A 244 13.33 -4.32 -8.24
CA MET A 244 12.15 -3.53 -7.86
C MET A 244 11.96 -3.49 -6.35
N PHE A 245 12.20 -4.61 -5.66
CA PHE A 245 12.19 -4.62 -4.20
C PHE A 245 13.30 -3.79 -3.58
N ASP A 246 14.45 -3.66 -4.25
CA ASP A 246 15.55 -2.83 -3.75
C ASP A 246 15.23 -1.34 -3.91
N LEU A 247 14.64 -0.95 -5.04
CA LEU A 247 14.11 0.40 -5.25
C LEU A 247 13.03 0.75 -4.21
N TRP A 248 12.07 -0.16 -4.02
CA TRP A 248 11.05 0.01 -2.98
C TRP A 248 11.67 0.11 -1.60
N ALA A 249 12.69 -0.69 -1.28
CA ALA A 249 13.32 -0.68 0.04
C ALA A 249 13.93 0.68 0.38
N VAL A 250 14.59 1.32 -0.59
CA VAL A 250 15.10 2.69 -0.43
C VAL A 250 13.94 3.67 -0.22
N GLY A 251 12.93 3.64 -1.10
CA GLY A 251 11.75 4.50 -1.00
C GLY A 251 10.99 4.34 0.32
N PHE A 252 10.88 3.12 0.82
CA PHE A 252 10.25 2.80 2.10
C PHE A 252 10.97 3.51 3.25
N VAL A 253 12.30 3.38 3.35
CA VAL A 253 13.09 4.03 4.41
C VAL A 253 12.99 5.54 4.31
N CYS A 254 13.14 6.12 3.11
CA CYS A 254 12.97 7.56 2.89
C CYS A 254 11.59 8.05 3.35
N THR A 255 10.53 7.31 3.00
CA THR A 255 9.16 7.64 3.41
C THR A 255 9.01 7.67 4.93
N ARG A 256 9.61 6.71 5.65
CA ARG A 256 9.57 6.67 7.12
C ARG A 256 10.28 7.88 7.73
N MET A 257 11.45 8.23 7.21
CA MET A 257 12.20 9.40 7.67
C MET A 257 11.38 10.68 7.48
N VAL A 258 10.85 10.90 6.28
CA VAL A 258 10.01 12.08 5.97
C VAL A 258 8.76 12.11 6.86
N THR A 259 8.09 10.97 7.04
CA THR A 259 6.89 10.85 7.90
C THR A 259 7.19 11.27 9.34
N LEU A 260 8.27 10.74 9.92
CA LEU A 260 8.66 11.06 11.29
C LEU A 260 9.09 12.53 11.41
N THR A 261 9.88 13.04 10.47
CA THR A 261 10.31 14.44 10.46
C THR A 261 9.10 15.38 10.37
N LEU A 262 8.17 15.15 9.46
CA LEU A 262 6.96 15.97 9.32
C LEU A 262 6.09 15.91 10.58
N MET A 263 5.95 14.73 11.18
CA MET A 263 5.15 14.57 12.39
C MET A 263 5.75 15.33 13.58
N PHE A 264 7.06 15.22 13.80
CA PHE A 264 7.76 15.99 14.83
C PHE A 264 7.75 17.49 14.53
N LEU A 265 7.90 17.89 13.28
CA LEU A 265 7.87 19.29 12.88
C LEU A 265 6.48 19.90 13.11
N ALA A 266 5.43 19.26 12.60
CA ALA A 266 4.08 19.80 12.67
C ALA A 266 3.46 19.71 14.07
N VAL A 267 3.47 18.52 14.67
CA VAL A 267 2.79 18.29 15.95
C VAL A 267 3.73 18.51 17.13
N GLY A 268 5.00 18.13 17.01
CA GLY A 268 5.99 18.31 18.08
C GLY A 268 6.41 19.77 18.26
N PHE A 269 6.77 20.47 17.19
CA PHE A 269 7.28 21.85 17.24
C PHE A 269 6.26 22.90 16.81
N GLY A 270 5.49 22.64 15.75
CA GLY A 270 4.55 23.61 15.19
C GLY A 270 3.42 23.92 16.16
N LEU A 271 2.63 22.90 16.50
CA LEU A 271 1.49 23.04 17.42
C LEU A 271 1.91 23.39 18.86
N SER A 272 3.10 23.01 19.31
CA SER A 272 3.59 23.36 20.65
C SER A 272 3.98 24.83 20.81
N ARG A 273 4.13 25.56 19.69
CA ARG A 273 4.38 27.01 19.66
C ARG A 273 3.10 27.84 19.48
N ALA A 274 1.96 27.21 19.26
CA ALA A 274 0.70 27.92 19.20
C ALA A 274 0.37 28.52 20.57
N GLU A 275 -0.23 29.72 20.56
CA GLU A 275 -0.61 30.45 21.77
C GLU A 275 -1.70 29.70 22.56
N ASP A 276 -2.68 29.13 21.86
CA ASP A 276 -3.76 28.38 22.47
C ASP A 276 -3.45 26.87 22.52
N GLN A 277 -3.16 26.39 23.73
CA GLN A 277 -2.85 24.98 24.04
C GLN A 277 -3.91 24.34 24.94
N ASN A 278 -5.11 24.90 24.96
CA ASN A 278 -6.21 24.39 25.75
C ASN A 278 -7.01 23.32 24.99
N LEU A 279 -7.86 22.60 25.72
CA LEU A 279 -8.83 21.69 25.14
C LEU A 279 -10.16 22.43 25.01
N ASP A 280 -10.62 22.63 23.78
CA ASP A 280 -11.91 23.23 23.49
C ASP A 280 -12.65 22.39 22.44
N TRP A 281 -13.73 21.73 22.86
CA TRP A 281 -14.54 20.88 22.00
C TRP A 281 -15.40 21.68 21.03
N GLU A 282 -15.82 22.89 21.40
CA GLU A 282 -16.66 23.75 20.58
C GLU A 282 -15.83 24.41 19.48
N ALA A 283 -14.65 24.92 19.84
CA ALA A 283 -13.68 25.43 18.87
C ALA A 283 -12.94 24.32 18.11
N GLY A 284 -13.14 23.04 18.46
CA GLY A 284 -12.44 21.89 17.89
C GLY A 284 -10.91 21.96 18.07
N ASN A 285 -10.45 22.66 19.11
CA ASN A 285 -9.05 22.76 19.47
C ASN A 285 -8.67 21.59 20.40
N PHE A 286 -7.85 20.68 19.89
CA PHE A 286 -7.33 19.54 20.63
C PHE A 286 -5.84 19.68 20.97
N ASN A 287 -5.30 20.91 20.92
CA ASN A 287 -3.87 21.19 21.03
C ASN A 287 -3.31 21.14 22.47
N THR A 288 -3.60 20.06 23.21
CA THR A 288 -3.00 19.86 24.54
C THR A 288 -1.70 19.08 24.45
N VAL A 289 -0.80 19.28 25.42
CA VAL A 289 0.44 18.48 25.54
C VAL A 289 0.12 16.98 25.53
N PHE A 290 -0.92 16.56 26.26
CA PHE A 290 -1.32 15.16 26.35
C PHE A 290 -1.73 14.56 25.01
N ILE A 291 -2.58 15.26 24.25
CA ILE A 291 -3.03 14.80 22.92
C ILE A 291 -1.84 14.79 21.96
N ARG A 292 -1.03 15.86 21.92
CA ARG A 292 0.17 15.91 21.06
C ARG A 292 1.11 14.73 21.32
N MET A 293 1.44 14.46 22.58
CA MET A 293 2.33 13.36 22.95
C MET A 293 1.73 12.00 22.61
N THR A 294 0.41 11.85 22.74
CA THR A 294 -0.31 10.63 22.36
C THR A 294 -0.27 10.39 20.85
N VAL A 295 -0.54 11.42 20.03
CA VAL A 295 -0.47 11.31 18.56
C VAL A 295 0.97 11.05 18.12
N LEU A 296 1.96 11.74 18.69
CA LEU A 296 3.38 11.49 18.43
C LEU A 296 3.78 10.06 18.79
N PHE A 297 3.41 9.59 19.97
CA PHE A 297 3.69 8.23 20.41
C PHE A 297 3.05 7.20 19.47
N LEU A 298 1.77 7.37 19.13
CA LEU A 298 1.05 6.49 18.23
C LEU A 298 1.76 6.37 16.87
N VAL A 299 2.09 7.51 16.25
CA VAL A 299 2.79 7.53 14.95
C VAL A 299 4.18 6.93 15.09
N CYS A 300 4.98 7.34 16.06
CA CYS A 300 6.34 6.81 16.27
C CYS A 300 6.35 5.31 16.52
N PHE A 301 5.40 4.81 17.32
CA PHE A 301 5.25 3.40 17.59
C PHE A 301 4.90 2.62 16.33
N THR A 302 3.94 3.09 15.53
CA THR A 302 3.59 2.42 14.27
C THR A 302 4.71 2.47 13.24
N GLN A 303 5.39 3.60 13.08
CA GLN A 303 6.56 3.71 12.19
C GLN A 303 7.68 2.75 12.61
N SER A 304 7.96 2.66 13.91
CA SER A 304 8.97 1.75 14.47
C SER A 304 8.59 0.28 14.25
N TRP A 305 7.30 -0.06 14.44
CA TRP A 305 6.78 -1.40 14.17
C TRP A 305 6.88 -1.78 12.68
N LEU A 306 6.59 -0.85 11.78
CA LEU A 306 6.76 -1.05 10.33
C LEU A 306 8.23 -1.23 9.94
N LEU A 307 9.13 -0.40 10.49
CA LEU A 307 10.59 -0.55 10.30
C LEU A 307 11.08 -1.90 10.82
N TRP A 308 10.61 -2.34 11.99
CA TRP A 308 10.95 -3.66 12.53
C TRP A 308 10.50 -4.79 11.60
N LYS A 309 9.28 -4.72 11.06
CA LYS A 309 8.79 -5.69 10.07
C LYS A 309 9.64 -5.68 8.80
N PHE A 310 10.01 -4.49 8.32
CA PHE A 310 10.88 -4.32 7.16
C PHE A 310 12.26 -4.92 7.40
N ILE A 311 12.91 -4.63 8.54
CA ILE A 311 14.23 -5.19 8.89
C ILE A 311 14.16 -6.71 8.95
N ARG A 312 13.14 -7.29 9.60
CA ARG A 312 12.96 -8.75 9.62
C ARG A 312 12.78 -9.33 8.23
N PHE A 313 12.02 -8.66 7.36
CA PHE A 313 11.85 -9.06 5.97
C PHE A 313 13.17 -9.01 5.18
N GLN A 314 13.93 -7.92 5.28
CA GLN A 314 15.22 -7.77 4.59
C GLN A 314 16.27 -8.76 5.11
N LEU A 315 16.34 -8.96 6.43
CA LEU A 315 17.24 -9.96 7.03
C LEU A 315 16.91 -11.37 6.54
N ARG A 316 15.63 -11.71 6.41
CA ARG A 316 15.21 -13.00 5.85
C ARG A 316 15.65 -13.15 4.40
N ARG A 317 15.35 -12.15 3.56
CA ARG A 317 15.72 -12.15 2.14
C ARG A 317 17.23 -12.24 1.94
N TRP A 318 18.00 -11.51 2.74
CA TRP A 318 19.46 -11.55 2.68
C TRP A 318 20.03 -12.91 3.08
N ARG A 319 19.45 -13.57 4.10
CA ARG A 319 19.81 -14.95 4.46
C ARG A 319 19.52 -15.92 3.31
N GLU A 320 18.33 -15.87 2.74
CA GLU A 320 17.92 -16.72 1.61
C GLU A 320 18.86 -16.52 0.41
N PHE A 321 19.16 -15.28 0.04
CA PHE A 321 20.11 -14.97 -1.03
C PHE A 321 21.54 -15.49 -0.76
N ARG A 322 22.04 -15.35 0.48
CA ARG A 322 23.36 -15.90 0.85
C ARG A 322 23.40 -17.43 0.78
N LEU A 323 22.31 -18.10 1.18
CA LEU A 323 22.19 -19.56 1.07
C LEU A 323 22.16 -20.02 -0.39
N GLU A 324 21.40 -19.34 -1.25
CA GLU A 324 21.38 -19.62 -2.69
C GLU A 324 22.74 -19.41 -3.35
N GLN A 325 23.43 -18.31 -3.04
CA GLN A 325 24.79 -18.07 -3.54
C GLN A 325 25.77 -19.13 -3.05
N ALA A 326 25.70 -19.53 -1.79
CA ALA A 326 26.54 -20.60 -1.24
C ALA A 326 26.26 -21.95 -1.93
N ALA A 327 24.98 -22.26 -2.20
CA ALA A 327 24.59 -23.46 -2.93
C ALA A 327 25.10 -23.43 -4.37
N ARG A 328 24.97 -22.31 -5.08
CA ARG A 328 25.50 -22.13 -6.45
C ARG A 328 27.02 -22.27 -6.50
N LYS A 329 27.75 -21.68 -5.54
CA LYS A 329 29.22 -21.84 -5.43
C LYS A 329 29.62 -23.29 -5.17
N ARG A 330 28.91 -24.00 -4.28
CA ARG A 330 29.14 -25.43 -4.02
C ARG A 330 28.84 -26.30 -5.25
N ALA A 331 27.78 -26.00 -6.00
CA ALA A 331 27.46 -26.70 -7.24
C ALA A 331 28.52 -26.49 -8.33
N ALA A 332 28.98 -25.25 -8.51
CA ALA A 332 30.05 -24.92 -9.46
C ALA A 332 31.40 -25.59 -9.09
N ALA A 333 31.71 -25.68 -7.79
CA ALA A 333 32.91 -26.38 -7.31
C ALA A 333 32.86 -27.89 -7.58
N LYS A 334 31.67 -28.52 -7.48
CA LYS A 334 31.50 -29.95 -7.83
C LYS A 334 31.61 -30.22 -9.33
N GLN A 335 31.32 -29.24 -10.19
CA GLN A 335 31.41 -29.39 -11.66
C GLN A 335 32.84 -29.22 -12.21
N ASN A 336 33.77 -28.63 -11.45
CA ASN A 336 35.19 -28.49 -11.85
C ASN A 336 36.16 -29.06 -10.80
N PRO A 337 36.31 -30.40 -10.70
CA PRO A 337 37.25 -31.03 -9.75
C PRO A 337 38.73 -30.85 -10.14
N SER A 338 39.03 -30.46 -11.39
CA SER A 338 40.36 -30.62 -12.01
C SER A 338 41.35 -29.48 -11.74
N ARG A 339 41.00 -28.42 -11.00
CA ARG A 339 41.92 -27.29 -10.74
C ARG A 339 42.65 -27.33 -9.40
N SER A 340 42.31 -28.23 -8.48
CA SER A 340 42.93 -28.26 -7.14
C SER A 340 44.03 -29.31 -6.94
N LEU A 341 44.37 -30.12 -7.94
CA LEU A 341 45.39 -31.18 -7.82
C LEU A 341 46.77 -30.83 -8.42
N LYS A 342 47.00 -29.59 -8.87
CA LYS A 342 48.32 -29.11 -9.33
C LYS A 342 48.86 -28.00 -8.43
N ARG A 343 49.01 -28.30 -7.15
CA ARG A 343 49.91 -27.56 -6.26
C ARG A 343 50.34 -28.56 -5.21
N ASP A 344 51.39 -29.30 -5.55
CA ASP A 344 52.37 -29.90 -4.64
C ASP A 344 53.14 -31.00 -5.40
N SER A 345 54.16 -30.56 -6.15
CA SER A 345 55.27 -31.45 -6.51
C SER A 345 56.52 -30.66 -6.92
N VAL A 346 57.50 -30.70 -6.00
CA VAL A 346 58.93 -30.90 -6.24
C VAL A 346 59.78 -29.67 -6.66
N GLY A 347 60.61 -29.22 -5.71
CA GLY A 347 62.06 -29.51 -5.82
C GLY A 347 62.97 -28.41 -6.38
N HIS A 348 63.71 -27.82 -5.45
CA HIS A 348 65.03 -27.20 -5.56
C HIS A 348 65.96 -27.85 -6.62
N HIS A 349 66.64 -27.06 -7.47
CA HIS A 349 68.11 -27.07 -7.66
C HIS A 349 68.60 -26.01 -8.67
N GLU A 350 69.76 -25.46 -8.36
CA GLU A 350 70.52 -24.37 -8.98
C GLU A 350 71.23 -24.72 -10.31
N ASN A 351 71.49 -23.66 -11.09
CA ASN A 351 72.64 -23.35 -11.97
C ASN A 351 73.49 -24.45 -12.61
N GLY A 352 73.64 -24.40 -13.95
CA GLY A 352 74.75 -25.05 -14.68
C GLY A 352 74.67 -25.02 -16.22
N LEU A 353 75.32 -24.03 -16.83
CA LEU A 353 76.19 -24.10 -18.03
C LEU A 353 75.78 -24.89 -19.31
N VAL A 354 75.46 -24.12 -20.38
CA VAL A 354 75.90 -24.19 -21.81
C VAL A 354 76.24 -25.56 -22.46
N LYS A 355 75.52 -26.00 -23.52
CA LYS A 355 75.88 -25.91 -24.99
C LYS A 355 75.07 -26.91 -25.87
N ALA A 356 74.62 -26.41 -27.04
CA ALA A 356 74.41 -27.01 -28.40
C ALA A 356 73.75 -28.42 -28.57
N GLU A 357 72.91 -28.72 -29.56
CA GLU A 357 72.99 -28.45 -31.02
C GLU A 357 71.61 -28.48 -31.75
N ASN A 358 71.51 -27.58 -32.75
CA ASN A 358 71.04 -27.73 -34.14
C ASN A 358 69.71 -28.40 -34.53
N GLY A 359 68.85 -27.56 -35.12
CA GLY A 359 68.29 -27.73 -36.48
C GLY A 359 67.10 -28.70 -36.60
N THR A 360 65.99 -28.42 -37.29
CA THR A 360 65.64 -27.42 -38.29
C THR A 360 64.11 -27.39 -38.38
N SER A 361 63.54 -26.21 -38.64
CA SER A 361 62.16 -26.03 -39.09
C SER A 361 62.03 -26.54 -40.54
N PRO A 362 60.84 -26.93 -41.02
CA PRO A 362 60.01 -25.89 -41.62
C PRO A 362 58.52 -26.00 -41.33
N ARG A 363 57.92 -24.82 -41.14
CA ARG A 363 56.50 -24.53 -41.34
C ARG A 363 56.08 -24.76 -42.80
N LEU A 364 54.78 -25.05 -42.96
CA LEU A 364 53.81 -24.50 -43.91
C LEU A 364 53.19 -25.56 -44.87
N LYS A 365 51.91 -25.90 -44.69
CA LYS A 365 50.80 -25.31 -45.47
C LYS A 365 49.46 -25.95 -45.12
N LYS A 366 48.49 -25.04 -45.07
CA LYS A 366 47.05 -25.19 -44.91
C LYS A 366 46.46 -25.45 -46.30
N ILE A 367 45.65 -26.49 -46.50
CA ILE A 367 44.67 -26.53 -47.60
C ILE A 367 43.34 -27.04 -47.03
N LYS A 368 42.29 -26.27 -47.30
CA LYS A 368 40.88 -26.50 -46.96
C LYS A 368 40.24 -27.45 -47.99
N SER A 369 39.45 -28.38 -47.46
CA SER A 369 38.14 -28.89 -47.91
C SER A 369 37.80 -28.98 -49.40
N THR A 370 37.38 -30.18 -49.78
CA THR A 370 36.04 -30.42 -50.35
C THR A 370 35.25 -31.30 -49.40
#